data_AF-A0A930HSR8-F1
#
_entry.id   AF-A0A930HSR8-F1
#
_cell.length_a   1.000
_cell.length_b   1.000
_cell.length_c   1.000
_cell.angle_alpha   90.00
_cell.angle_beta   90.00
_cell.angle_gamma   90.00
#
_symmetry.space_group_name_H-M   'P 1'
#
loop_
_entity.id
_entity.type
_entity.pdbx_description
1 polymer ?
#
loop_
_entity_poly.entity_id
_entity_poly.type
_entity_poly.pdbx_seq_one_letter_code
_entity_poly.pdbx_strand_id
1 'polypeptide(L)'
;PDSILKEISEDTFRRVSKEVLEEVGGISSMIKYFVMAYANKGLERLSILDTPGFSSQDEVDEQRTMEVINECDALFWVVDVNSGTLNTRSICVIRQYLHKPLYIIINKVDTKSPSEVKQAEQAIRATCSKEKLEVKGFIYMGMKTPLDELHQVFSTLGSSSSLGLLEAFSQRIQELIDEQMDIKKEYDDKQHQYHQDLSELETTFSNNLDTVAELAEEAAGIPHFETHFFSSDCFEMDVLEYRDLEEKLKVLSKEAPDILRGNVEGIKEAVSNILSIEDEADTCRSILADLEGLQNRFTQLREQIDQLSQLHR
;
A
#
# COMPACT_ATOMS: atom_id res chain seq x y z
N PRO A 1 8.85 -4.17 18.17
CA PRO A 1 9.07 -5.45 17.47
C PRO A 1 8.66 -5.29 16.01
N ASP A 2 9.60 -5.46 15.07
CA ASP A 2 9.42 -5.06 13.65
C ASP A 2 8.52 -5.99 12.82
N SER A 3 7.66 -6.81 13.45
CA SER A 3 6.71 -7.73 12.79
C SER A 3 7.32 -8.59 11.66
N ILE A 4 8.62 -8.88 11.74
CA ILE A 4 9.34 -9.64 10.71
C ILE A 4 9.03 -11.13 10.90
N LEU A 5 8.37 -11.74 9.91
CA LEU A 5 8.18 -13.18 9.84
C LEU A 5 9.55 -13.86 9.66
N LYS A 6 9.83 -14.87 10.48
CA LYS A 6 11.06 -15.68 10.40
C LYS A 6 10.69 -17.15 10.25
N GLU A 7 11.26 -17.81 9.27
CA GLU A 7 11.07 -19.23 9.04
C GLU A 7 12.02 -20.05 9.91
N ILE A 8 11.51 -21.12 10.51
CA ILE A 8 12.28 -22.13 11.24
C ILE A 8 11.90 -23.52 10.73
N SER A 9 12.87 -24.43 10.67
CA SER A 9 12.59 -25.83 10.27
C SER A 9 11.70 -26.52 11.31
N GLU A 10 10.85 -27.44 10.86
CA GLU A 10 9.99 -28.26 11.73
C GLU A 10 10.79 -29.02 12.81
N ASP A 11 11.96 -29.58 12.46
CA ASP A 11 12.84 -30.27 13.41
C ASP A 11 13.34 -29.34 14.52
N THR A 12 13.65 -28.08 14.19
CA THR A 12 14.03 -27.07 15.18
C THR A 12 12.83 -26.73 16.05
N PHE A 13 11.65 -26.49 15.48
CA PHE A 13 10.43 -26.20 16.24
C PHE A 13 10.07 -27.33 17.22
N ARG A 14 10.12 -28.59 16.79
CA ARG A 14 9.82 -29.76 17.64
C ARG A 14 10.79 -29.94 18.81
N ARG A 15 12.02 -29.41 18.69
CA ARG A 15 13.06 -29.48 19.73
C ARG A 15 13.03 -28.29 20.68
N VAL A 16 12.29 -27.24 20.33
CA VAL A 16 12.09 -26.06 21.17
C VAL A 16 10.99 -26.38 22.18
N SER A 17 11.36 -26.71 23.42
CA SER A 17 10.41 -26.79 24.54
C SER A 17 10.31 -25.46 25.27
N LYS A 18 9.26 -25.31 26.09
CA LYS A 18 9.11 -24.15 26.98
C LYS A 18 10.35 -23.97 27.88
N GLU A 19 10.93 -25.07 28.37
CA GLU A 19 12.14 -25.03 29.20
C GLU A 19 13.35 -24.51 28.42
N VAL A 20 13.53 -24.95 27.16
CA VAL A 20 14.62 -24.48 26.30
C VAL A 20 14.48 -22.98 26.00
N LEU A 21 13.27 -22.47 25.83
CA LEU A 21 13.02 -21.04 25.60
C LEU A 21 13.18 -20.18 26.87
N GLU A 22 12.96 -20.76 28.05
CA GLU A 22 13.17 -20.11 29.34
C GLU A 22 14.65 -20.07 29.74
N GLU A 23 15.43 -21.11 29.44
CA GLU A 23 16.88 -21.16 29.66
C GLU A 23 17.63 -20.11 28.82
N VAL A 24 17.17 -19.85 27.60
CA VAL A 24 17.72 -18.80 26.73
C VAL A 24 16.97 -17.49 27.01
N GLY A 25 17.19 -16.97 28.22
CA GLY A 25 16.47 -15.83 28.79
C GLY A 25 16.19 -14.70 27.79
N GLY A 26 14.90 -14.38 27.61
CA GLY A 26 14.40 -13.27 26.80
C GLY A 26 13.85 -13.66 25.43
N ILE A 27 14.18 -14.82 24.86
CA ILE A 27 13.70 -15.21 23.53
C ILE A 27 12.19 -15.47 23.49
N SER A 28 11.64 -16.13 24.52
CA SER A 28 10.19 -16.37 24.62
C SER A 28 9.36 -15.09 24.60
N SER A 29 9.94 -13.97 25.09
CA SER A 29 9.26 -12.68 25.14
C SER A 29 9.28 -11.93 23.79
N MET A 30 10.16 -12.32 22.87
CA MET A 30 10.29 -11.73 21.53
C MET A 30 9.39 -12.41 20.48
N ILE A 31 8.91 -13.62 20.76
CA ILE A 31 8.08 -14.40 19.84
C ILE A 31 6.61 -14.14 20.19
N LYS A 32 5.87 -13.48 19.29
CA LYS A 32 4.42 -13.22 19.46
C LYS A 32 3.58 -14.44 19.09
N TYR A 33 3.90 -15.09 17.97
CA TYR A 33 3.17 -16.26 17.45
C TYR A 33 4.13 -17.34 16.94
N PHE A 34 3.72 -18.60 17.10
CA PHE A 34 4.22 -19.70 16.28
C PHE A 34 3.15 -20.07 15.27
N VAL A 35 3.48 -19.98 13.98
CA VAL A 35 2.56 -20.32 12.89
C VAL A 35 2.95 -21.69 12.36
N MET A 36 2.01 -22.64 12.36
CA MET A 36 2.16 -23.95 11.74
C MET A 36 1.10 -24.14 10.66
N ALA A 37 1.51 -24.55 9.48
CA ALA A 37 0.61 -24.93 8.40
C ALA A 37 0.52 -26.45 8.31
N TYR A 38 -0.70 -27.00 8.34
CA TYR A 38 -0.97 -28.42 8.11
C TYR A 38 -1.89 -28.56 6.90
N ALA A 39 -1.58 -29.50 6.01
CA ALA A 39 -2.48 -29.88 4.93
C ALA A 39 -3.66 -30.68 5.51
N ASN A 40 -4.70 -29.98 5.99
CA ASN A 40 -5.91 -30.57 6.54
C ASN A 40 -7.14 -29.96 5.88
N LYS A 41 -7.89 -30.78 5.15
CA LYS A 41 -9.11 -30.38 4.43
C LYS A 41 -10.16 -29.73 5.32
N GLY A 42 -10.20 -30.12 6.60
CA GLY A 42 -11.11 -29.54 7.58
C GLY A 42 -10.75 -28.12 8.04
N LEU A 43 -9.56 -27.63 7.73
CA LEU A 43 -9.03 -26.34 8.21
C LEU A 43 -8.69 -25.36 7.08
N GLU A 44 -8.99 -25.66 5.82
CA GLU A 44 -8.59 -24.84 4.66
C GLU A 44 -9.07 -23.38 4.69
N ARG A 45 -10.12 -23.08 5.46
CA ARG A 45 -10.67 -21.73 5.63
C ARG A 45 -10.67 -21.26 7.08
N LEU A 46 -9.92 -21.96 7.94
CA LEU A 46 -9.94 -21.75 9.39
C LEU A 46 -8.51 -21.70 9.89
N SER A 47 -8.16 -20.57 10.51
CA SER A 47 -6.96 -20.49 11.34
C SER A 47 -7.34 -20.73 12.79
N ILE A 48 -6.66 -21.65 13.45
CA ILE A 48 -6.85 -21.92 14.88
C ILE A 48 -5.71 -21.24 15.62
N LEU A 49 -6.07 -20.40 16.58
CA LEU A 49 -5.14 -19.73 17.46
C LEU A 49 -5.23 -20.35 18.84
N ASP A 50 -4.20 -21.11 19.21
CA ASP A 50 -4.09 -21.71 20.55
C ASP A 50 -3.49 -20.67 21.50
N THR A 51 -4.22 -20.35 22.58
CA THR A 51 -3.81 -19.34 23.56
C THR A 51 -3.37 -20.01 24.86
N PRO A 52 -2.38 -19.46 25.58
CA PRO A 52 -2.14 -19.84 26.98
C PRO A 52 -3.45 -19.77 27.79
N GLY A 53 -3.60 -20.65 28.78
CA GLY A 53 -4.83 -20.71 29.58
C GLY A 53 -5.10 -19.41 30.34
N PHE A 54 -6.37 -18.99 30.38
CA PHE A 54 -6.92 -17.82 31.10
C PHE A 54 -6.71 -17.82 32.64
N SER A 55 -5.89 -18.73 33.17
CA SER A 55 -5.67 -18.95 34.60
C SER A 55 -4.26 -18.57 35.07
N SER A 56 -3.41 -18.02 34.21
CA SER A 56 -2.09 -17.52 34.63
C SER A 56 -2.25 -16.36 35.62
N GLN A 57 -1.38 -16.33 36.63
CA GLN A 57 -1.27 -15.26 37.63
C GLN A 57 -0.36 -14.12 37.16
N ASP A 58 0.08 -14.17 35.90
CA ASP A 58 1.00 -13.21 35.30
C ASP A 58 0.22 -12.16 34.49
N GLU A 59 0.32 -10.89 34.88
CA GLU A 59 -0.33 -9.76 34.21
C GLU A 59 0.13 -9.63 32.74
N VAL A 60 1.34 -10.10 32.40
CA VAL A 60 1.86 -10.09 31.03
C VAL A 60 1.15 -11.12 30.14
N ASP A 61 0.85 -12.30 30.68
CA ASP A 61 0.10 -13.35 29.97
C ASP A 61 -1.35 -12.95 29.76
N GLU A 62 -1.95 -12.25 30.73
CA GLU A 62 -3.31 -11.71 30.61
C GLU A 62 -3.37 -10.70 29.46
N GLN A 63 -2.46 -9.73 29.42
CA GLN A 63 -2.39 -8.71 28.37
C GLN A 63 -2.16 -9.31 26.97
N ARG A 64 -1.27 -10.31 26.84
CA ARG A 64 -1.05 -11.02 25.58
C ARG A 64 -2.29 -11.76 25.12
N THR A 65 -2.97 -12.45 26.04
CA THR A 65 -4.20 -13.17 25.74
C THR A 65 -5.33 -12.20 25.34
N MET A 66 -5.38 -10.99 25.92
CA MET A 66 -6.32 -9.93 25.53
C MET A 66 -6.13 -9.44 24.09
N GLU A 67 -4.88 -9.12 23.70
CA GLU A 67 -4.58 -8.66 22.33
C GLU A 67 -4.99 -9.70 21.30
N VAL A 68 -4.76 -10.98 21.62
CA VAL A 68 -5.04 -12.11 20.75
C VAL A 68 -6.54 -12.39 20.57
N ILE A 69 -7.36 -12.24 21.61
CA ILE A 69 -8.81 -12.54 21.55
C ILE A 69 -9.56 -11.67 20.54
N ASN A 70 -9.15 -10.41 20.37
CA ASN A 70 -9.80 -9.49 19.44
C ASN A 70 -9.36 -9.66 17.98
N GLU A 71 -8.28 -10.40 17.71
CA GLU A 71 -7.83 -10.73 16.35
C GLU A 71 -8.70 -11.85 15.72
N CYS A 72 -9.48 -12.59 16.51
CA CYS A 72 -10.30 -13.71 16.07
C CYS A 72 -11.74 -13.33 15.65
N ASP A 73 -12.34 -14.13 14.76
CA ASP A 73 -13.76 -13.99 14.37
C ASP A 73 -14.73 -14.58 15.40
N ALA A 74 -14.29 -15.59 16.16
CA ALA A 74 -15.04 -16.23 17.24
C ALA A 74 -14.11 -16.82 18.30
N LEU A 75 -14.58 -16.91 19.54
CA LEU A 75 -13.88 -17.58 20.63
C LEU A 75 -14.53 -18.94 20.94
N PHE A 76 -13.72 -20.00 20.97
CA PHE A 76 -14.13 -21.34 21.40
C PHE A 76 -13.54 -21.64 22.78
N TRP A 77 -14.36 -21.58 23.82
CA TRP A 77 -13.91 -21.85 25.17
C TRP A 77 -14.12 -23.32 25.55
N VAL A 78 -13.01 -24.03 25.71
CA VAL A 78 -13.00 -25.46 26.05
C VAL A 78 -13.15 -25.66 27.56
N VAL A 79 -14.15 -26.44 27.97
CA VAL A 79 -14.48 -26.74 29.37
C VAL A 79 -14.55 -28.25 29.57
N ASP A 80 -13.84 -28.78 30.56
CA ASP A 80 -13.89 -30.19 30.92
C ASP A 80 -15.23 -30.52 31.62
N VAL A 81 -15.99 -31.48 31.10
CA VAL A 81 -17.27 -31.91 31.73
C VAL A 81 -17.10 -32.41 33.17
N ASN A 82 -15.88 -32.81 33.54
CA ASN A 82 -15.54 -33.33 34.85
C ASN A 82 -15.29 -32.22 35.89
N SER A 83 -14.94 -31.00 35.48
CA SER A 83 -14.70 -29.90 36.43
C SER A 83 -16.00 -29.37 37.04
N GLY A 84 -17.12 -29.50 36.33
CA GLY A 84 -18.47 -29.14 36.77
C GLY A 84 -18.69 -27.65 37.08
N THR A 85 -17.67 -26.81 36.92
CA THR A 85 -17.68 -25.38 37.27
C THR A 85 -16.78 -24.60 36.32
N LEU A 86 -17.19 -23.36 36.02
CA LEU A 86 -16.39 -22.42 35.23
C LEU A 86 -15.47 -21.59 36.14
N ASN A 87 -14.28 -21.28 35.65
CA ASN A 87 -13.35 -20.38 36.34
C ASN A 87 -13.88 -18.93 36.28
N THR A 88 -14.18 -18.34 37.43
CA THR A 88 -14.73 -16.98 37.55
C THR A 88 -13.78 -15.91 37.00
N ARG A 89 -12.47 -16.07 37.12
CA ARG A 89 -11.48 -15.12 36.56
C ARG A 89 -11.56 -15.10 35.03
N SER A 90 -11.60 -16.28 34.41
CA SER A 90 -11.74 -16.41 32.95
C SER A 90 -13.04 -15.77 32.46
N ILE A 91 -14.14 -15.90 33.22
CA ILE A 91 -15.40 -15.22 32.90
C ILE A 91 -15.25 -13.70 32.93
N CYS A 92 -14.58 -13.14 33.94
CA CYS A 92 -14.35 -11.70 34.01
C CYS A 92 -13.57 -11.18 32.79
N VAL A 93 -12.48 -11.87 32.42
CA VAL A 93 -11.66 -11.50 31.26
C VAL A 93 -12.49 -11.57 29.97
N ILE A 94 -13.17 -12.70 29.73
CA ILE A 94 -13.99 -12.87 28.52
C ILE A 94 -15.07 -11.80 28.47
N ARG A 95 -15.79 -11.55 29.57
CA ARG A 95 -16.87 -10.54 29.59
C ARG A 95 -16.37 -9.12 29.35
N GLN A 96 -15.19 -8.78 29.86
CA GLN A 96 -14.65 -7.43 29.74
C GLN A 96 -14.11 -7.14 28.33
N TYR A 97 -13.54 -8.15 27.66
CA TYR A 97 -12.73 -7.93 26.46
C TYR A 97 -13.26 -8.62 25.19
N LEU A 98 -14.14 -9.62 25.30
CA LEU A 98 -14.68 -10.30 24.11
C LEU A 98 -15.85 -9.52 23.51
N HIS A 99 -15.65 -9.02 22.29
CA HIS A 99 -16.70 -8.41 21.48
C HIS A 99 -17.17 -9.29 20.31
N LYS A 100 -16.75 -10.55 20.31
CA LYS A 100 -16.97 -11.53 19.24
C LYS A 100 -17.85 -12.69 19.72
N PRO A 101 -18.48 -13.46 18.81
CA PRO A 101 -19.22 -14.67 19.15
C PRO A 101 -18.45 -15.64 20.06
N LEU A 102 -19.07 -16.04 21.19
CA LEU A 102 -18.55 -17.05 22.11
C LEU A 102 -19.27 -18.39 21.90
N TYR A 103 -18.51 -19.47 21.75
CA TYR A 103 -18.97 -20.85 21.78
C TYR A 103 -18.30 -21.59 22.93
N ILE A 104 -19.04 -22.46 23.62
CA ILE A 104 -18.49 -23.31 24.67
C ILE A 104 -18.38 -24.74 24.16
N ILE A 105 -17.17 -25.30 24.21
CA ILE A 105 -16.91 -26.71 23.92
C ILE A 105 -16.89 -27.46 25.25
N ILE A 106 -17.91 -28.27 25.50
CA ILE A 106 -17.93 -29.20 26.63
C ILE A 106 -17.15 -30.45 26.20
N ASN A 107 -15.94 -30.60 26.71
CA ASN A 107 -15.00 -31.65 26.35
C ASN A 107 -15.10 -32.86 27.30
N LYS A 108 -14.60 -34.01 26.84
CA LYS A 108 -14.60 -35.31 27.53
C LYS A 108 -16.00 -35.84 27.86
N VAL A 109 -17.00 -35.54 27.04
CA VAL A 109 -18.39 -35.99 27.30
C VAL A 109 -18.52 -37.51 27.32
N ASP A 110 -17.59 -38.23 26.70
CA ASP A 110 -17.49 -39.69 26.70
C ASP A 110 -17.10 -40.28 28.07
N THR A 111 -16.64 -39.46 29.01
CA THR A 111 -16.32 -39.91 30.39
C THR A 111 -17.52 -39.88 31.32
N LYS A 112 -18.70 -39.44 30.85
CA LYS A 112 -19.91 -39.31 31.67
C LYS A 112 -21.15 -39.85 30.95
N SER A 113 -22.18 -40.18 31.72
CA SER A 113 -23.48 -40.54 31.15
C SER A 113 -24.18 -39.32 30.53
N PRO A 114 -25.09 -39.50 29.55
CA PRO A 114 -25.82 -38.39 28.93
C PRO A 114 -26.56 -37.50 29.93
N SER A 115 -27.10 -38.08 31.02
CA SER A 115 -27.74 -37.34 32.10
C SER A 115 -26.77 -36.43 32.86
N GLU A 116 -25.55 -36.90 33.11
CA GLU A 116 -24.53 -36.12 33.82
C GLU A 116 -23.95 -35.02 32.93
N VAL A 117 -23.78 -35.28 31.63
CA VAL A 117 -23.38 -34.24 30.65
C VAL A 117 -24.42 -33.12 30.64
N LYS A 118 -25.71 -33.47 30.62
CA LYS A 118 -26.81 -32.49 30.66
C LYS A 118 -26.82 -31.68 31.95
N GLN A 119 -26.54 -32.30 33.09
CA GLN A 119 -26.42 -31.59 34.37
C GLN A 119 -25.23 -30.61 34.36
N ALA A 120 -24.08 -31.02 33.84
CA ALA A 120 -22.91 -30.16 33.70
C ALA A 120 -23.21 -28.96 32.78
N GLU A 121 -23.85 -29.20 31.64
CA GLU A 121 -24.28 -28.13 30.74
C GLU A 121 -25.24 -27.15 31.44
N GLN A 122 -26.23 -27.64 32.18
CA GLN A 122 -27.15 -26.79 32.93
C GLN A 122 -26.43 -25.93 33.96
N ALA A 123 -25.45 -26.49 34.67
CA ALA A 123 -24.62 -25.75 35.62
C ALA A 123 -23.82 -24.64 34.91
N ILE A 124 -23.18 -24.96 33.77
CA ILE A 124 -22.43 -24.00 32.96
C ILE A 124 -23.37 -22.88 32.47
N ARG A 125 -24.55 -23.21 31.93
CA ARG A 125 -25.55 -22.22 31.49
C ARG A 125 -26.00 -21.32 32.63
N ALA A 126 -26.25 -21.88 33.80
CA ALA A 126 -26.63 -21.11 34.98
C ALA A 126 -25.52 -20.12 35.38
N THR A 127 -24.26 -20.54 35.36
CA THR A 127 -23.12 -19.65 35.61
C THR A 127 -23.00 -18.55 34.54
N CYS A 128 -23.04 -18.89 33.26
CA CYS A 128 -22.99 -17.89 32.19
C CYS A 128 -24.14 -16.86 32.31
N SER A 129 -25.35 -17.33 32.64
CA SER A 129 -26.53 -16.46 32.78
C SER A 129 -26.39 -15.53 33.99
N LYS A 130 -25.92 -16.06 35.13
CA LYS A 130 -25.63 -15.27 36.33
C LYS A 130 -24.59 -14.17 36.05
N GLU A 131 -23.55 -14.51 35.29
CA GLU A 131 -22.46 -13.60 34.97
C GLU A 131 -22.74 -12.71 33.74
N LYS A 132 -23.93 -12.83 33.13
CA LYS A 132 -24.37 -12.10 31.92
C LYS A 132 -23.45 -12.32 30.71
N LEU A 133 -22.95 -13.53 30.56
CA LEU A 133 -22.11 -13.94 29.44
C LEU A 133 -22.98 -14.48 28.31
N GLU A 134 -22.96 -13.81 27.16
CA GLU A 134 -23.69 -14.26 25.97
C GLU A 134 -22.93 -15.41 25.28
N VAL A 135 -23.56 -16.58 25.16
CA VAL A 135 -22.99 -17.76 24.51
C VAL A 135 -23.86 -18.09 23.30
N LYS A 136 -23.26 -18.11 22.10
CA LYS A 136 -23.94 -18.40 20.84
C LYS A 136 -24.29 -19.88 20.67
N GLY A 137 -23.48 -20.78 21.24
CA GLY A 137 -23.72 -22.22 21.12
C GLY A 137 -22.89 -23.06 22.08
N PHE A 138 -23.35 -24.29 22.28
CA PHE A 138 -22.67 -25.33 23.04
C PHE A 138 -22.34 -26.48 22.10
N ILE A 139 -21.10 -26.96 22.16
CA ILE A 139 -20.57 -28.05 21.32
C ILE A 139 -20.10 -29.15 22.26
N TYR A 140 -20.38 -30.41 21.94
CA TYR A 140 -20.08 -31.55 22.80
C TYR A 140 -18.98 -32.40 22.15
N MET A 141 -17.85 -32.54 22.84
CA MET A 141 -16.71 -33.27 22.31
C MET A 141 -16.25 -34.36 23.27
N GLY A 142 -16.02 -35.55 22.73
CA GLY A 142 -15.34 -36.67 23.37
C GLY A 142 -14.29 -37.24 22.43
N MET A 143 -13.52 -38.24 22.87
CA MET A 143 -12.39 -38.76 22.07
C MET A 143 -12.79 -39.33 20.69
N LYS A 144 -14.06 -39.70 20.51
CA LYS A 144 -14.58 -40.31 19.28
C LYS A 144 -15.67 -39.46 18.59
N THR A 145 -15.87 -38.22 19.02
CA THR A 145 -16.88 -37.36 18.40
C THR A 145 -16.47 -37.06 16.95
N PRO A 146 -17.35 -37.29 15.96
CA PRO A 146 -17.08 -36.92 14.57
C PRO A 146 -16.85 -35.40 14.45
N LEU A 147 -15.85 -34.99 13.67
CA LEU A 147 -15.54 -33.57 13.45
C LEU A 147 -16.67 -32.80 12.74
N ASP A 148 -17.64 -33.49 12.16
CA ASP A 148 -18.74 -32.91 11.38
C ASP A 148 -19.57 -31.89 12.18
N GLU A 149 -19.74 -32.09 13.50
CA GLU A 149 -20.44 -31.13 14.37
C GLU A 149 -19.68 -29.80 14.50
N LEU A 150 -18.35 -29.85 14.57
CA LEU A 150 -17.50 -28.65 14.55
C LEU A 150 -17.52 -27.98 13.17
N HIS A 151 -17.48 -28.76 12.10
CA HIS A 151 -17.55 -28.24 10.74
C HIS A 151 -18.84 -27.47 10.44
N GLN A 152 -19.98 -27.89 10.99
CA GLN A 152 -21.22 -27.12 10.86
C GLN A 152 -21.11 -25.74 11.51
N VAL A 153 -20.55 -25.66 12.72
CA VAL A 153 -20.37 -24.36 13.39
C VAL A 153 -19.36 -23.50 12.62
N PHE A 154 -18.24 -24.06 12.19
CA PHE A 154 -17.24 -23.34 11.41
C PHE A 154 -17.74 -22.84 10.07
N SER A 155 -18.60 -23.61 9.37
CA SER A 155 -19.15 -23.18 8.08
C SER A 155 -20.06 -21.95 8.21
N THR A 156 -20.69 -21.75 9.36
CA THR A 156 -21.48 -20.53 9.65
C THR A 156 -20.63 -19.30 9.95
N LEU A 157 -19.35 -19.48 10.32
CA LEU A 157 -18.42 -18.39 10.63
C LEU A 157 -17.70 -17.86 9.37
N GLY A 158 -17.46 -18.72 8.38
CA GLY A 158 -16.60 -18.40 7.22
C GLY A 158 -17.28 -17.78 6.00
N SER A 159 -18.59 -17.51 6.01
CA SER A 159 -19.34 -17.26 4.76
C SER A 159 -19.52 -15.80 4.33
N SER A 160 -19.28 -14.80 5.19
CA SER A 160 -19.91 -13.48 4.97
C SER A 160 -18.97 -12.27 4.89
N SER A 161 -17.72 -12.35 5.34
CA SER A 161 -16.85 -11.16 5.49
C SER A 161 -15.74 -11.00 4.45
N SER A 162 -15.14 -12.09 3.97
CA SER A 162 -13.90 -12.02 3.17
C SER A 162 -14.11 -11.60 1.72
N LEU A 163 -15.18 -12.07 1.07
CA LEU A 163 -15.47 -11.71 -0.34
C LEU A 163 -15.77 -10.22 -0.52
N GLY A 164 -16.55 -9.63 0.38
CA GLY A 164 -16.84 -8.19 0.36
C GLY A 164 -15.61 -7.34 0.62
N LEU A 165 -14.69 -7.80 1.48
CA LEU A 165 -13.41 -7.14 1.70
C LEU A 165 -12.52 -7.21 0.45
N LEU A 166 -12.43 -8.36 -0.21
CA LEU A 166 -11.63 -8.52 -1.42
C LEU A 166 -12.14 -7.63 -2.56
N GLU A 167 -13.45 -7.53 -2.72
CA GLU A 167 -14.08 -6.66 -3.71
C GLU A 167 -13.83 -5.18 -3.39
N ALA A 168 -13.92 -4.78 -2.12
CA ALA A 168 -13.58 -3.43 -1.67
C ALA A 168 -12.10 -3.08 -1.91
N PHE A 169 -11.17 -4.01 -1.65
CA PHE A 169 -9.75 -3.80 -1.95
C PHE A 169 -9.49 -3.66 -3.45
N SER A 170 -10.10 -4.52 -4.27
CA SER A 170 -9.99 -4.45 -5.72
C SER A 170 -10.50 -3.10 -6.25
N GLN A 171 -11.66 -2.66 -5.76
CA GLN A 171 -12.24 -1.37 -6.12
C GLN A 171 -11.33 -0.21 -5.72
N ARG A 172 -10.78 -0.25 -4.49
CA ARG A 172 -9.89 0.81 -4.02
C ARG A 172 -8.59 0.91 -4.81
N ILE A 173 -8.01 -0.23 -5.22
CA ILE A 173 -6.82 -0.23 -6.09
C ILE A 173 -7.15 0.38 -7.45
N GLN A 174 -8.31 0.04 -8.03
CA GLN A 174 -8.74 0.62 -9.32
C GLN A 174 -8.95 2.14 -9.21
N GLU A 175 -9.60 2.63 -8.15
CA GLU A 175 -9.78 4.06 -7.92
C GLU A 175 -8.43 4.79 -7.86
N LEU A 176 -7.44 4.23 -7.16
CA LEU A 176 -6.10 4.82 -7.09
C LEU A 176 -5.39 4.84 -8.44
N ILE A 177 -5.60 3.82 -9.28
CA ILE A 177 -5.08 3.78 -10.66
C ILE A 177 -5.73 4.89 -11.49
N ASP A 178 -7.05 5.03 -11.41
CA ASP A 178 -7.80 6.04 -12.16
C ASP A 178 -7.39 7.46 -11.73
N GLU A 179 -7.28 7.71 -10.42
CA GLU A 179 -6.77 8.98 -9.85
C GLU A 179 -5.36 9.30 -10.37
N GLN A 180 -4.46 8.32 -10.43
CA GLN A 180 -3.10 8.51 -10.94
C GLN A 180 -3.05 8.71 -12.45
N MET A 181 -3.95 8.07 -13.21
CA MET A 181 -4.07 8.27 -14.65
C MET A 181 -4.49 9.70 -15.00
N ASP A 182 -5.41 10.29 -14.22
CA ASP A 182 -5.81 11.68 -14.39
C ASP A 182 -4.65 12.65 -14.10
N ILE A 183 -3.87 12.40 -13.05
CA ILE A 183 -2.67 13.18 -12.72
C ILE A 183 -1.63 13.08 -13.85
N LYS A 184 -1.36 11.86 -14.34
CA LYS A 184 -0.44 11.64 -15.46
C LYS A 184 -0.86 12.45 -16.69
N LYS A 185 -2.15 12.47 -17.00
CA LYS A 185 -2.68 13.23 -18.13
C LYS A 185 -2.43 14.74 -17.98
N GLU A 186 -2.62 15.28 -16.78
CA GLU A 186 -2.32 16.70 -16.51
C GLU A 186 -0.84 17.02 -16.78
N TYR A 187 0.06 16.11 -16.38
CA TYR A 187 1.49 16.25 -16.65
C TYR A 187 1.83 16.16 -18.15
N ASP A 188 1.25 15.19 -18.86
CA ASP A 188 1.42 15.05 -20.31
C ASP A 188 0.95 16.32 -21.05
N ASP A 189 -0.21 16.87 -20.66
CA ASP A 189 -0.78 18.10 -21.24
C ASP A 189 0.13 19.32 -21.00
N LYS A 190 0.63 19.50 -19.77
CA LYS A 190 1.57 20.59 -19.45
C LYS A 190 2.90 20.44 -20.17
N GLN A 191 3.43 19.22 -20.25
CA GLN A 191 4.66 18.95 -20.98
C GLN A 191 4.50 19.31 -22.46
N HIS A 192 3.36 18.96 -23.07
CA HIS A 192 3.06 19.34 -24.44
C HIS A 192 3.03 20.86 -24.63
N GLN A 193 2.37 21.57 -23.71
CA GLN A 193 2.31 23.03 -23.74
C GLN A 193 3.72 23.66 -23.66
N TYR A 194 4.56 23.23 -22.72
CA TYR A 194 5.91 23.79 -22.59
C TYR A 194 6.80 23.51 -23.81
N HIS A 195 6.66 22.35 -24.45
CA HIS A 195 7.38 22.08 -25.70
C HIS A 195 6.89 22.95 -26.85
N GLN A 196 5.58 23.24 -26.90
CA GLN A 196 5.04 24.18 -27.88
C GLN A 196 5.60 25.60 -27.64
N ASP A 197 5.56 26.08 -26.39
CA ASP A 197 6.09 27.40 -26.01
C ASP A 197 7.58 27.52 -26.36
N LEU A 198 8.37 26.47 -26.08
CA LEU A 198 9.79 26.41 -26.45
C LEU A 198 9.98 26.51 -27.96
N SER A 199 9.20 25.76 -28.75
CA SER A 199 9.29 25.80 -30.22
C SER A 199 8.94 27.17 -30.78
N GLU A 200 7.96 27.86 -30.21
CA GLU A 200 7.57 29.22 -30.62
C GLU A 200 8.68 30.23 -30.27
N LEU A 201 9.31 30.09 -29.10
CA LEU A 201 10.44 30.91 -28.67
C LEU A 201 11.68 30.69 -29.53
N GLU A 202 12.02 29.44 -29.87
CA GLU A 202 13.13 29.10 -30.76
C GLU A 202 12.92 29.68 -32.16
N THR A 203 11.71 29.57 -32.69
CA THR A 203 11.34 30.16 -33.99
C THR A 203 11.49 31.68 -33.95
N THR A 204 10.99 32.32 -32.89
CA THR A 204 11.10 33.77 -32.71
C THR A 204 12.56 34.21 -32.59
N PHE A 205 13.37 33.47 -31.83
CA PHE A 205 14.79 33.73 -31.70
C PHE A 205 15.53 33.62 -33.03
N SER A 206 15.26 32.57 -33.81
CA SER A 206 15.84 32.39 -35.15
C SER A 206 15.49 33.56 -36.07
N ASN A 207 14.21 33.93 -36.13
CA ASN A 207 13.75 35.04 -36.98
C ASN A 207 14.40 36.38 -36.57
N ASN A 208 14.54 36.63 -35.26
CA ASN A 208 15.22 37.83 -34.77
C ASN A 208 16.70 37.82 -35.11
N LEU A 209 17.36 36.66 -35.03
CA LEU A 209 18.76 36.51 -35.40
C LEU A 209 18.97 36.75 -36.90
N ASP A 210 18.08 36.22 -37.75
CA ASP A 210 18.09 36.45 -39.20
C ASP A 210 17.89 37.93 -39.53
N THR A 211 16.94 38.60 -38.85
CA THR A 211 16.71 40.05 -39.00
C THR A 211 17.95 40.87 -38.62
N VAL A 212 18.64 40.48 -37.53
CA VAL A 212 19.88 41.13 -37.11
C VAL A 212 21.01 40.91 -38.12
N ALA A 213 21.11 39.72 -38.69
CA ALA A 213 22.09 39.41 -39.72
C ALA A 213 21.83 40.22 -41.01
N GLU A 214 20.58 40.28 -41.46
CA GLU A 214 20.17 41.07 -42.63
C GLU A 214 20.46 42.57 -42.42
N LEU A 215 20.08 43.13 -41.27
CA LEU A 215 20.39 44.53 -40.92
C LEU A 215 21.90 44.81 -40.90
N ALA A 216 22.71 43.85 -40.41
CA ALA A 216 24.15 43.99 -40.39
C ALA A 216 24.77 43.94 -41.80
N GLU A 217 24.26 43.06 -42.67
CA GLU A 217 24.66 42.97 -44.07
C GLU A 217 24.28 44.24 -44.85
N GLU A 218 23.06 44.73 -44.67
CA GLU A 218 22.60 46.00 -45.22
C GLU A 218 23.49 47.16 -44.76
N ALA A 219 23.77 47.27 -43.46
CA ALA A 219 24.63 48.32 -42.91
C ALA A 219 26.06 48.24 -43.48
N ALA A 220 26.62 47.04 -43.61
CA ALA A 220 27.94 46.83 -44.20
C ALA A 220 28.00 47.18 -45.70
N GLY A 221 26.87 47.09 -46.40
CA GLY A 221 26.75 47.41 -47.82
C GLY A 221 26.56 48.89 -48.15
N ILE A 222 26.29 49.75 -47.15
CA ILE A 222 26.07 51.19 -47.38
C ILE A 222 27.34 51.93 -47.86
N PRO A 223 28.51 51.80 -47.22
CA PRO A 223 29.73 52.42 -47.73
C PRO A 223 30.14 51.80 -49.08
N HIS A 224 30.35 52.62 -50.10
CA HIS A 224 30.78 52.18 -51.43
C HIS A 224 32.24 52.55 -51.70
N PHE A 225 32.96 51.68 -52.40
CA PHE A 225 34.38 51.88 -52.69
C PHE A 225 34.56 52.81 -53.89
N GLU A 226 35.26 53.92 -53.66
CA GLU A 226 35.51 54.94 -54.66
C GLU A 226 37.01 55.08 -54.96
N THR A 227 37.33 55.19 -56.26
CA THR A 227 38.70 55.38 -56.73
C THR A 227 38.95 56.82 -57.13
N HIS A 228 40.07 57.39 -56.69
CA HIS A 228 40.37 58.80 -56.92
C HIS A 228 41.67 59.00 -57.69
N PHE A 229 41.70 60.00 -58.58
CA PHE A 229 42.88 60.26 -59.42
C PHE A 229 44.02 60.97 -58.68
N PHE A 230 43.70 61.72 -57.62
CA PHE A 230 44.65 62.57 -56.87
C PHE A 230 44.66 62.29 -55.36
N SER A 231 43.91 61.29 -54.89
CA SER A 231 43.87 60.84 -53.50
C SER A 231 43.82 59.31 -53.44
N SER A 232 43.98 58.75 -52.24
CA SER A 232 43.82 57.32 -52.02
C SER A 232 42.37 56.91 -52.23
N ASP A 233 42.18 55.70 -52.76
CA ASP A 233 40.88 55.05 -52.78
C ASP A 233 40.33 54.91 -51.36
N CYS A 234 39.03 55.11 -51.20
CA CYS A 234 38.37 55.04 -49.90
C CYS A 234 36.91 54.61 -50.03
N PHE A 235 36.33 54.18 -48.91
CA PHE A 235 34.89 54.00 -48.82
C PHE A 235 34.22 55.34 -48.57
N GLU A 236 33.22 55.66 -49.37
CA GLU A 236 32.43 56.88 -49.28
C GLU A 236 30.95 56.56 -49.06
N MET A 237 30.21 57.56 -48.60
CA MET A 237 28.75 57.54 -48.50
C MET A 237 28.24 58.98 -48.43
N ASP A 238 27.05 59.25 -48.95
CA ASP A 238 26.39 60.54 -48.86
C ASP A 238 25.71 60.76 -47.48
N VAL A 239 25.13 61.95 -47.29
CA VAL A 239 24.52 62.32 -46.00
C VAL A 239 23.27 61.50 -45.68
N LEU A 240 22.51 61.06 -46.68
CA LEU A 240 21.33 60.19 -46.49
C LEU A 240 21.78 58.76 -46.19
N GLU A 241 22.77 58.26 -46.92
CA GLU A 241 23.40 56.94 -46.68
C GLU A 241 24.00 56.86 -45.28
N TYR A 242 24.72 57.91 -44.83
CA TYR A 242 25.24 57.98 -43.46
C TYR A 242 24.13 57.92 -42.40
N ARG A 243 23.01 58.61 -42.62
CA ARG A 243 21.88 58.60 -41.67
C ARG A 243 21.23 57.22 -41.60
N ASP A 244 21.06 56.55 -42.74
CA ASP A 244 20.54 55.18 -42.78
C ASP A 244 21.49 54.21 -42.06
N LEU A 245 22.80 54.33 -42.29
CA LEU A 245 23.82 53.56 -41.56
C LEU A 245 23.76 53.81 -40.04
N GLU A 246 23.65 55.06 -39.62
CA GLU A 246 23.54 55.42 -38.20
C GLU A 246 22.29 54.82 -37.54
N GLU A 247 21.14 54.85 -38.24
CA GLU A 247 19.89 54.24 -37.75
C GLU A 247 20.02 52.71 -37.63
N LYS A 248 20.55 52.03 -38.65
CA LYS A 248 20.78 50.57 -38.60
C LYS A 248 21.74 50.18 -37.48
N LEU A 249 22.86 50.89 -37.34
CA LEU A 249 23.83 50.65 -36.27
C LEU A 249 23.24 50.89 -34.88
N LYS A 250 22.33 51.86 -34.75
CA LYS A 250 21.62 52.09 -33.49
C LYS A 250 20.72 50.91 -33.12
N VAL A 251 19.95 50.36 -34.07
CA VAL A 251 19.14 49.16 -33.83
C VAL A 251 20.03 47.98 -33.45
N LEU A 252 21.09 47.73 -34.21
CA LEU A 252 22.04 46.63 -33.95
C LEU A 252 22.75 46.73 -32.60
N SER A 253 23.11 47.95 -32.17
CA SER A 253 23.88 48.15 -30.94
C SER A 253 23.03 48.32 -29.68
N LYS A 254 21.77 48.74 -29.80
CA LYS A 254 20.91 49.05 -28.65
C LYS A 254 19.70 48.13 -28.53
N GLU A 255 19.00 47.86 -29.62
CA GLU A 255 17.71 47.16 -29.57
C GLU A 255 17.89 45.65 -29.74
N ALA A 256 18.69 45.23 -30.72
CA ALA A 256 18.95 43.82 -30.99
C ALA A 256 19.51 43.03 -29.78
N PRO A 257 20.47 43.53 -28.99
CA PRO A 257 21.01 42.78 -27.85
C PRO A 257 19.96 42.51 -26.77
N ASP A 258 19.05 43.46 -26.54
CA ASP A 258 18.00 43.33 -25.52
C ASP A 258 16.93 42.33 -25.98
N ILE A 259 16.53 42.38 -27.25
CA ILE A 259 15.59 41.43 -27.86
C ILE A 259 16.15 40.00 -27.79
N LEU A 260 17.38 39.79 -28.27
CA LEU A 260 18.02 38.48 -28.29
C LEU A 260 18.24 37.93 -26.88
N ARG A 261 18.61 38.79 -25.92
CA ARG A 261 18.74 38.39 -24.51
C ARG A 261 17.39 37.94 -23.94
N GLY A 262 16.32 38.69 -24.20
CA GLY A 262 14.97 38.32 -23.77
C GLY A 262 14.53 36.97 -24.34
N ASN A 263 14.83 36.69 -25.61
CA ASN A 263 14.56 35.37 -26.20
C ASN A 263 15.33 34.25 -25.50
N VAL A 264 16.63 34.44 -25.25
CA VAL A 264 17.47 33.44 -24.56
C VAL A 264 16.98 33.20 -23.13
N GLU A 265 16.55 34.24 -22.41
CA GLU A 265 15.97 34.12 -21.07
C GLU A 265 14.65 33.32 -21.11
N GLY A 266 13.76 33.63 -22.05
CA GLY A 266 12.52 32.86 -22.24
C GLY A 266 12.77 31.39 -22.57
N ILE A 267 13.73 31.09 -23.47
CA ILE A 267 14.11 29.71 -23.80
C ILE A 267 14.63 28.98 -22.55
N LYS A 268 15.47 29.62 -21.74
CA LYS A 268 15.98 29.03 -20.50
C LYS A 268 14.87 28.71 -19.51
N GLU A 269 13.89 29.60 -19.36
CA GLU A 269 12.74 29.40 -18.49
C GLU A 269 11.87 28.22 -18.98
N ALA A 270 11.57 28.18 -20.28
CA ALA A 270 10.82 27.07 -20.88
C ALA A 270 11.52 25.72 -20.68
N VAL A 271 12.83 25.64 -20.94
CA VAL A 271 13.63 24.43 -20.69
C VAL A 271 13.62 24.04 -19.21
N SER A 272 13.72 25.01 -18.30
CA SER A 272 13.65 24.73 -16.85
C SER A 272 12.29 24.15 -16.45
N ASN A 273 11.20 24.65 -17.01
CA ASN A 273 9.85 24.16 -16.74
C ASN A 273 9.67 22.72 -17.25
N ILE A 274 10.20 22.41 -18.44
CA ILE A 274 10.20 21.04 -19.00
C ILE A 274 10.96 20.08 -18.09
N LEU A 275 12.14 20.47 -17.61
CA LEU A 275 12.93 19.60 -16.73
C LEU A 275 12.25 19.35 -15.39
N SER A 276 11.64 20.39 -14.80
CA SER A 276 10.92 20.26 -13.53
C SER A 276 9.73 19.32 -13.65
N ILE A 277 8.98 19.39 -14.76
CA ILE A 277 7.78 18.58 -14.91
C ILE A 277 8.09 17.13 -15.28
N GLU A 278 9.20 16.86 -15.97
CA GLU A 278 9.63 15.50 -16.28
C GLU A 278 9.95 14.69 -15.01
N ASP A 279 10.57 15.32 -14.00
CA ASP A 279 10.88 14.67 -12.72
C ASP A 279 9.61 14.28 -11.94
N GLU A 280 8.60 15.16 -11.95
CA GLU A 280 7.30 14.88 -11.37
C GLU A 280 6.53 13.79 -12.15
N ALA A 281 6.59 13.85 -13.48
CA ALA A 281 5.98 12.86 -14.36
C ALA A 281 6.62 11.47 -14.18
N ASP A 282 7.94 11.38 -14.01
CA ASP A 282 8.64 10.13 -13.71
C ASP A 282 8.18 9.50 -12.41
N THR A 283 8.02 10.32 -11.37
CA THR A 283 7.48 9.88 -10.09
C THR A 283 6.07 9.32 -10.25
N CYS A 284 5.20 10.01 -10.99
CA CYS A 284 3.84 9.55 -11.30
C CYS A 284 3.85 8.22 -12.07
N ARG A 285 4.69 8.08 -13.10
CA ARG A 285 4.86 6.84 -13.87
C ARG A 285 5.28 5.66 -12.99
N SER A 286 6.20 5.88 -12.05
CA SER A 286 6.62 4.85 -11.10
C SER A 286 5.48 4.40 -10.19
N ILE A 287 4.71 5.33 -9.63
CA ILE A 287 3.57 5.01 -8.75
C ILE A 287 2.51 4.22 -9.51
N LEU A 288 2.19 4.63 -10.74
CA LEU A 288 1.22 3.94 -11.58
C LEU A 288 1.66 2.50 -11.87
N ALA A 289 2.93 2.29 -12.22
CA ALA A 289 3.48 0.94 -12.46
C ALA A 289 3.40 0.05 -11.21
N ASP A 290 3.65 0.61 -10.02
CA ASP A 290 3.51 -0.11 -8.75
C ASP A 290 2.06 -0.50 -8.45
N LEU A 291 1.10 0.39 -8.73
CA LEU A 291 -0.33 0.14 -8.55
C LEU A 291 -0.86 -0.91 -9.53
N GLU A 292 -0.50 -0.84 -10.81
CA GLU A 292 -0.81 -1.86 -11.82
C GLU A 292 -0.20 -3.22 -11.43
N GLY A 293 1.05 -3.20 -10.94
CA GLY A 293 1.70 -4.40 -10.41
C GLY A 293 0.97 -4.98 -9.20
N LEU A 294 0.49 -4.13 -8.30
CA LEU A 294 -0.31 -4.54 -7.15
C LEU A 294 -1.64 -5.16 -7.57
N GLN A 295 -2.34 -4.52 -8.51
CA GLN A 295 -3.60 -5.03 -9.06
C GLN A 295 -3.43 -6.41 -9.69
N ASN A 296 -2.38 -6.59 -10.50
CA ASN A 296 -2.08 -7.88 -11.11
C ASN A 296 -1.82 -8.99 -10.08
N ARG A 297 -1.01 -8.71 -9.06
CA ARG A 297 -0.77 -9.67 -7.96
C ARG A 297 -2.06 -10.00 -7.20
N PHE A 298 -2.88 -8.98 -6.94
CA PHE A 298 -4.15 -9.16 -6.23
C PHE A 298 -5.12 -10.04 -7.02
N THR A 299 -5.26 -9.79 -8.33
CA THR A 299 -6.09 -10.60 -9.24
C THR A 299 -5.63 -12.05 -9.28
N GLN A 300 -4.31 -12.31 -9.37
CA GLN A 300 -3.76 -13.66 -9.34
C GLN A 300 -4.06 -14.39 -8.02
N LEU A 301 -3.90 -13.71 -6.88
CA LEU A 301 -4.23 -14.28 -5.57
C LEU A 301 -5.73 -14.60 -5.46
N ARG A 302 -6.59 -13.71 -5.97
CA ARG A 302 -8.03 -13.95 -6.00
C ARG A 302 -8.39 -15.17 -6.83
N GLU A 303 -7.82 -15.32 -8.02
CA GLU A 303 -8.02 -16.51 -8.86
C GLU A 303 -7.58 -17.80 -8.15
N GLN A 304 -6.45 -17.77 -7.44
CA GLN A 304 -5.98 -18.90 -6.63
C GLN A 304 -6.97 -19.24 -5.50
N ILE A 305 -7.49 -18.24 -4.80
CA ILE A 305 -8.51 -18.42 -3.75
C ILE A 305 -9.79 -19.02 -4.33
N ASP A 306 -10.23 -18.56 -5.50
CA ASP A 306 -11.42 -19.06 -6.18
C ASP A 306 -11.22 -20.50 -6.67
N GLN A 307 -10.06 -20.83 -7.22
CA GLN A 307 -9.70 -22.20 -7.64
C GLN A 307 -9.65 -23.16 -6.45
N LEU A 308 -9.00 -22.77 -5.35
CA LEU A 308 -9.00 -23.54 -4.10
C LEU A 308 -10.43 -23.69 -3.57
N SER A 309 -11.27 -22.67 -3.72
CA SER A 309 -12.66 -22.74 -3.30
C SER A 309 -13.52 -23.70 -4.12
N GLN A 310 -13.19 -23.90 -5.40
CA GLN A 310 -13.88 -24.83 -6.31
C GLN A 310 -13.40 -26.27 -6.17
N LEU A 311 -12.11 -26.50 -5.89
CA LEU A 311 -11.53 -27.83 -5.68
C LEU A 311 -12.03 -28.53 -4.40
N HIS A 312 -12.60 -27.76 -3.49
CA HIS A 312 -13.08 -28.21 -2.18
C HIS A 312 -14.62 -28.14 -2.03
N ARG A 313 -15.35 -27.98 -3.13
CA ARG A 313 -16.79 -28.29 -3.24
C ARG A 313 -16.99 -29.70 -3.76
#